data_AF-A0A2V7WVZ2-F1
#
_entry.id   AF-A0A2V7WVZ2-F1
#
_cell.length_a   1.000
_cell.length_b   1.000
_cell.length_c   1.000
_cell.angle_alpha   90.00
_cell.angle_beta   90.00
_cell.angle_gamma   90.00
#
_symmetry.space_group_name_H-M   'P 1'
#
loop_
_entity.id
_entity.type
_entity.pdbx_description
1 polymer ?
#
loop_
_entity_poly.entity_id
_entity_poly.type
_entity_poly.pdbx_seq_one_letter_code
_entity_poly.pdbx_strand_id
1 'polypeptide(L)'
;MFTRHILFMRRALGTAVIALGLSSAFAHASATLFLEEPYGKLGFFTATGHAAVYLSGVCAETPVKLRACAPGETGIVLSRYDGVGGYDWVAIPLIPYLYAVERAQEVPLFADAKTTLFLRDQYRRKYLASITPDGKNGEIPKGNWYELVGSSYDRTIYGFEIETTPEQDAALIQKLNSSPNESHFHLSYRNCADFAKGILNFYFPKSFHRSIVADLGMTSPKQLAKMMTKYAARHPQLQFSRIVIAQVPGTMPRSTAVHGVMESFVKAKKYIVPSVVVNPVFAGCVAAVYVGTGTGRFDPGRGAKVFVVGSDPEAPLDREDLRAYRQQLKHYLAGAYPDKSHGNVERSWGKLQAKSRISMDENGHPVLQMRADENPVEVGLAPGNVLQSDAPPELVRQLLEARLQAELSRRASHGISETEVARDWKLLQKSIAASESRVAAEVSRGSQP
;
A
#
# COMPACT_ATOMS: atom_id res chain seq x y z
N MET A 1 -14.64 3.60 63.83
CA MET A 1 -14.23 2.39 63.05
C MET A 1 -14.53 2.47 61.54
N PHE A 2 -15.50 3.28 61.07
CA PHE A 2 -15.86 3.34 59.65
C PHE A 2 -14.83 3.99 58.71
N THR A 3 -13.98 4.89 59.21
CA THR A 3 -13.06 5.69 58.37
C THR A 3 -11.87 4.88 57.83
N ARG A 4 -11.48 3.79 58.48
CA ARG A 4 -10.37 2.93 58.04
C ARG A 4 -10.74 2.03 56.86
N HIS A 5 -12.00 1.60 56.75
CA HIS A 5 -12.45 0.73 55.64
C HIS A 5 -12.59 1.50 54.31
N ILE A 6 -12.98 2.78 54.36
CA ILE A 6 -13.10 3.63 53.17
C ILE A 6 -11.73 3.92 52.55
N LEU A 7 -10.70 4.13 53.38
CA LEU A 7 -9.33 4.34 52.90
C LEU A 7 -8.73 3.09 52.26
N PHE A 8 -9.05 1.91 52.80
CA PHE A 8 -8.59 0.63 52.28
C PHE A 8 -9.26 0.29 50.94
N MET A 9 -10.57 0.52 50.81
CA MET A 9 -11.28 0.37 49.54
C MET A 9 -10.79 1.34 48.46
N ARG A 10 -10.53 2.61 48.79
CA ARG A 10 -9.97 3.59 47.82
C ARG A 10 -8.58 3.22 47.34
N ARG A 11 -7.73 2.66 48.21
CA ARG A 11 -6.40 2.16 47.81
C ARG A 11 -6.50 0.92 46.93
N ALA A 12 -7.39 -0.03 47.26
CA ALA A 12 -7.64 -1.22 46.46
C ALA A 12 -8.25 -0.91 45.08
N LEU A 13 -9.18 0.05 45.01
CA LEU A 13 -9.74 0.53 43.74
C LEU A 13 -8.67 1.26 42.91
N GLY A 14 -7.82 2.07 43.56
CA GLY A 14 -6.73 2.78 42.90
C GLY A 14 -5.66 1.85 42.31
N THR A 15 -5.27 0.79 43.04
CA THR A 15 -4.35 -0.23 42.49
C THR A 15 -5.01 -1.08 41.41
N ALA A 16 -6.31 -1.39 41.49
CA ALA A 16 -7.02 -2.10 40.43
C ALA A 16 -7.12 -1.29 39.14
N VAL A 17 -7.38 0.01 39.21
CA VAL A 17 -7.41 0.91 38.03
C VAL A 17 -6.01 1.10 37.42
N ILE A 18 -4.96 1.17 38.23
CA ILE A 18 -3.57 1.23 37.73
C ILE A 18 -3.16 -0.10 37.09
N ALA A 19 -3.56 -1.25 37.65
CA ALA A 19 -3.29 -2.56 37.06
C ALA A 19 -4.08 -2.81 35.75
N LEU A 20 -5.31 -2.32 35.66
CA LEU A 20 -6.12 -2.35 34.43
C LEU A 20 -5.60 -1.39 33.35
N GLY A 21 -5.07 -0.22 33.73
CA GLY A 21 -4.40 0.72 32.81
C GLY A 21 -3.04 0.25 32.31
N LEU A 22 -2.30 -0.53 33.11
CA LEU A 22 -1.04 -1.16 32.68
C LEU A 22 -1.27 -2.38 31.76
N SER A 23 -2.47 -2.95 31.75
CA SER A 23 -2.83 -4.05 30.85
C SER A 23 -3.24 -3.57 29.45
N SER A 24 -3.38 -2.26 29.23
CA SER A 24 -3.72 -1.65 27.92
C SER A 24 -2.50 -1.32 27.06
N ALA A 25 -1.28 -1.59 27.56
CA ALA A 25 -0.02 -1.32 26.88
C ALA A 25 0.60 -2.57 26.24
N PHE A 26 -0.17 -3.65 26.06
CA PHE A 26 0.20 -4.66 25.08
C PHE A 26 -0.04 -4.04 23.71
N ALA A 27 1.03 -3.56 23.07
CA ALA A 27 1.01 -3.32 21.63
C ALA A 27 0.42 -4.58 20.98
N HIS A 28 -0.77 -4.46 20.38
CA HIS A 28 -1.45 -5.60 19.78
C HIS A 28 -0.57 -6.16 18.65
N ALA A 29 0.04 -7.31 18.89
CA ALA A 29 0.71 -8.08 17.86
C ALA A 29 -0.35 -8.65 16.91
N SER A 30 -0.10 -8.58 15.62
CA SER A 30 -0.98 -9.13 14.60
C SER A 30 -0.18 -9.67 13.43
N ALA A 31 -0.76 -10.67 12.78
CA ALA A 31 -0.32 -11.17 11.51
C ALA A 31 -1.35 -10.80 10.45
N THR A 32 -0.92 -10.07 9.43
CA THR A 32 -1.77 -9.59 8.35
C THR A 32 -1.33 -10.21 7.04
N LEU A 33 -2.22 -10.95 6.39
CA LEU A 33 -2.02 -11.36 5.00
C LEU A 33 -2.25 -10.17 4.09
N PHE A 34 -1.22 -9.75 3.36
CA PHE A 34 -1.37 -8.82 2.24
C PHE A 34 -1.70 -9.59 0.96
N LEU A 35 -2.90 -9.32 0.44
CA LEU A 35 -3.38 -9.73 -0.86
C LEU A 35 -3.20 -8.58 -1.84
N GLU A 36 -2.21 -8.72 -2.71
CA GLU A 36 -1.76 -7.67 -3.60
C GLU A 36 -2.31 -7.85 -5.01
N GLU A 37 -2.93 -6.81 -5.57
CA GLU A 37 -3.54 -6.91 -6.91
C GLU A 37 -2.50 -7.19 -8.01
N PRO A 38 -2.80 -8.03 -9.01
CA PRO A 38 -1.84 -8.33 -10.07
C PRO A 38 -1.45 -7.06 -10.85
N TYR A 39 -0.15 -6.87 -11.12
CA TYR A 39 0.34 -5.84 -12.03
C TYR A 39 1.36 -6.39 -13.03
N GLY A 40 1.61 -5.62 -14.09
CA GLY A 40 2.66 -5.90 -15.07
C GLY A 40 2.34 -7.09 -15.99
N LYS A 41 3.36 -7.56 -16.73
CA LYS A 41 3.19 -8.65 -17.70
C LYS A 41 2.78 -9.96 -17.01
N LEU A 42 3.39 -10.30 -15.88
CA LEU A 42 3.05 -11.54 -15.15
C LEU A 42 1.62 -11.50 -14.61
N GLY A 43 1.21 -10.38 -14.00
CA GLY A 43 -0.17 -10.16 -13.57
C GLY A 43 -1.17 -10.18 -14.72
N PHE A 44 -0.79 -9.72 -15.92
CA PHE A 44 -1.62 -9.82 -17.12
C PHE A 44 -1.89 -11.29 -17.53
N PHE A 45 -0.95 -12.21 -17.31
CA PHE A 45 -1.10 -13.61 -17.72
C PHE A 45 -1.72 -14.52 -16.65
N THR A 46 -1.36 -14.34 -15.36
CA THR A 46 -1.85 -15.22 -14.29
C THR A 46 -3.00 -14.60 -13.49
N ALA A 47 -3.04 -13.27 -13.39
CA ALA A 47 -3.97 -12.47 -12.58
C ALA A 47 -4.13 -12.92 -11.11
N THR A 48 -3.16 -13.68 -10.58
CA THR A 48 -3.18 -14.27 -9.23
C THR A 48 -2.82 -13.29 -8.11
N GLY A 49 -2.15 -12.18 -8.42
CA GLY A 49 -1.63 -11.23 -7.43
C GLY A 49 -0.32 -11.69 -6.77
N HIS A 50 0.11 -10.95 -5.74
CA HIS A 50 1.22 -11.31 -4.84
C HIS A 50 0.68 -11.54 -3.41
N ALA A 51 1.43 -12.28 -2.59
CA ALA A 51 1.09 -12.50 -1.18
C ALA A 51 2.31 -12.22 -0.31
N ALA A 52 2.11 -11.41 0.72
CA ALA A 52 3.10 -11.13 1.76
C ALA A 52 2.44 -11.21 3.14
N VAL A 53 3.25 -11.28 4.20
CA VAL A 53 2.75 -11.28 5.58
C VAL A 53 3.32 -10.07 6.31
N TYR A 54 2.47 -9.15 6.71
CA TYR A 54 2.81 -8.05 7.60
C TYR A 54 2.69 -8.53 9.05
N LEU A 55 3.71 -8.27 9.87
CA LEU A 55 3.79 -8.62 11.28
C LEU A 55 4.03 -7.33 12.08
N SER A 56 3.07 -6.93 12.92
CA SER A 56 3.16 -5.68 13.67
C SER A 56 4.12 -5.74 14.87
N GLY A 57 4.35 -6.94 15.43
CA GLY A 57 5.24 -7.18 16.58
C GLY A 57 6.67 -7.61 16.22
N VAL A 58 6.95 -7.85 14.93
CA VAL A 58 8.24 -8.33 14.43
C VAL A 58 8.92 -7.26 13.59
N CYS A 59 10.20 -7.00 13.86
CA CYS A 59 11.00 -5.99 13.18
C CYS A 59 12.28 -6.59 12.59
N ALA A 60 12.88 -5.89 11.63
CA ALA A 60 14.13 -6.31 11.00
C ALA A 60 15.33 -5.78 11.79
N GLU A 61 16.29 -6.65 12.10
CA GLU A 61 17.65 -6.23 12.44
C GLU A 61 18.46 -5.98 11.17
N THR A 62 18.29 -6.85 10.18
CA THR A 62 18.73 -6.68 8.78
C THR A 62 17.62 -7.18 7.85
N PRO A 63 17.69 -6.95 6.53
CA PRO A 63 16.68 -7.47 5.60
C PRO A 63 16.51 -9.01 5.65
N VAL A 64 17.43 -9.74 6.28
CA VAL A 64 17.43 -11.21 6.38
C VAL A 64 17.57 -11.72 7.81
N LYS A 65 17.36 -10.86 8.82
CA LYS A 65 17.43 -11.21 10.24
C LYS A 65 16.36 -10.46 11.02
N LEU A 66 15.56 -11.20 11.78
CA LEU A 66 14.42 -10.67 12.52
C LEU A 66 14.74 -10.43 14.00
N ARG A 67 13.97 -9.56 14.63
CA ARG A 67 13.95 -9.29 16.07
C ARG A 67 12.55 -8.83 16.49
N ALA A 68 12.31 -8.75 17.79
CA ALA A 68 11.10 -8.08 18.29
C ALA A 68 11.17 -6.57 17.98
N CYS A 69 10.00 -5.96 17.78
CA CYS A 69 9.93 -4.51 17.61
C CYS A 69 10.21 -3.77 18.91
N ALA A 70 10.90 -2.63 18.78
CA ALA A 70 11.02 -1.61 19.80
C ALA A 70 9.78 -0.70 19.79
N PRO A 71 9.51 0.04 20.88
CA PRO A 71 8.42 1.00 20.92
C PRO A 71 8.50 2.01 19.77
N GLY A 72 7.37 2.23 19.08
CA GLY A 72 7.26 3.17 17.96
C GLY A 72 7.62 2.59 16.58
N GLU A 73 8.11 1.35 16.50
CA GLU A 73 8.32 0.68 15.22
C GLU A 73 7.00 0.12 14.65
N THR A 74 6.91 0.06 13.32
CA THR A 74 5.68 -0.29 12.60
C THR A 74 5.68 -1.72 12.08
N GLY A 75 6.61 -2.57 12.52
CA GLY A 75 6.72 -3.94 12.07
C GLY A 75 7.34 -4.11 10.68
N ILE A 76 7.27 -5.33 10.16
CA ILE A 76 7.83 -5.72 8.86
C ILE A 76 6.83 -6.45 8.00
N VAL A 77 7.05 -6.34 6.70
CA VAL A 77 6.44 -7.18 5.68
C VAL A 77 7.46 -8.23 5.27
N LEU A 78 7.06 -9.50 5.44
CA LEU A 78 7.83 -10.67 5.11
C LEU A 78 7.27 -11.28 3.82
N SER A 79 8.13 -11.49 2.83
CA SER A 79 7.73 -12.18 1.61
C SER A 79 8.90 -12.92 0.98
N ARG A 80 8.54 -13.85 0.09
CA ARG A 80 9.46 -14.60 -0.75
C ARG A 80 9.40 -14.04 -2.16
N TYR A 81 10.58 -13.76 -2.71
CA TYR A 81 10.74 -13.23 -4.07
C TYR A 81 11.57 -14.17 -4.94
N ASP A 82 11.39 -14.04 -6.25
CA ASP A 82 12.20 -14.74 -7.23
C ASP A 82 13.51 -14.00 -7.46
N GLY A 83 14.62 -14.60 -7.02
CA GLY A 83 15.98 -14.17 -7.38
C GLY A 83 16.54 -12.96 -6.63
N VAL A 84 16.08 -12.66 -5.41
CA VAL A 84 16.61 -11.55 -4.60
C VAL A 84 17.71 -12.04 -3.66
N GLY A 85 18.97 -11.69 -3.94
CA GLY A 85 20.12 -11.94 -3.07
C GLY A 85 20.40 -13.41 -2.72
N GLY A 86 19.75 -14.37 -3.38
CA GLY A 86 19.80 -15.79 -3.03
C GLY A 86 18.95 -16.17 -1.80
N TYR A 87 18.20 -15.23 -1.22
CA TYR A 87 17.44 -15.46 0.01
C TYR A 87 16.03 -16.00 -0.25
N ASP A 88 15.57 -16.89 0.63
CA ASP A 88 14.23 -17.47 0.57
C ASP A 88 13.15 -16.48 0.99
N TRP A 89 13.48 -15.59 1.93
CA TRP A 89 12.63 -14.53 2.42
C TRP A 89 13.44 -13.27 2.71
N VAL A 90 12.78 -12.13 2.55
CA VAL A 90 13.31 -10.81 2.88
C VAL A 90 12.27 -10.07 3.72
N ALA A 91 12.73 -9.37 4.75
CA ALA A 91 11.93 -8.55 5.65
C ALA A 91 12.16 -7.07 5.37
N ILE A 92 11.09 -6.34 5.06
CA ILE A 92 11.13 -4.91 4.76
C ILE A 92 10.21 -4.17 5.74
N PRO A 93 10.63 -3.07 6.36
CA PRO A 93 9.75 -2.27 7.22
C PRO A 93 8.49 -1.81 6.47
N LEU A 94 7.36 -1.69 7.18
CA LEU A 94 6.05 -1.47 6.56
C LEU A 94 6.01 -0.25 5.61
N ILE A 95 6.51 0.91 6.05
CA ILE A 95 6.44 2.15 5.25
C ILE A 95 7.27 2.03 3.96
N PRO A 96 8.55 1.62 3.99
CA PRO A 96 9.32 1.33 2.77
C PRO A 96 8.70 0.27 1.86
N TYR A 97 8.13 -0.79 2.44
CA TYR A 97 7.45 -1.82 1.67
C TYR A 97 6.32 -1.23 0.82
N LEU A 98 5.51 -0.38 1.42
CA LEU A 98 4.35 0.23 0.76
C LEU A 98 4.76 1.37 -0.17
N TYR A 99 5.71 2.23 0.24
CA TYR A 99 5.93 3.54 -0.39
C TYR A 99 7.39 3.85 -0.73
N ALA A 100 8.33 2.94 -0.53
CA ALA A 100 9.76 3.13 -0.81
C ALA A 100 10.40 4.38 -0.14
N VAL A 101 9.75 4.92 0.88
CA VAL A 101 10.21 6.04 1.72
C VAL A 101 10.21 5.60 3.18
N GLU A 102 10.87 6.38 4.04
CA GLU A 102 11.04 6.01 5.45
C GLU A 102 9.90 6.55 6.31
N ARG A 103 9.31 7.70 5.92
CA ARG A 103 8.25 8.36 6.67
C ARG A 103 6.99 8.56 5.86
N ALA A 104 5.84 8.52 6.54
CA ALA A 104 4.52 8.76 5.96
C ALA A 104 4.42 10.11 5.22
N GLN A 105 5.07 11.14 5.75
CA GLN A 105 5.00 12.50 5.22
C GLN A 105 5.83 12.68 3.92
N GLU A 106 6.64 11.67 3.56
CA GLU A 106 7.46 11.64 2.35
C GLU A 106 6.80 10.88 1.21
N VAL A 107 5.63 10.27 1.45
CA VAL A 107 4.86 9.57 0.42
C VAL A 107 4.44 10.59 -0.65
N PRO A 108 4.83 10.41 -1.93
CA PRO A 108 4.47 11.34 -2.98
C PRO A 108 2.95 11.47 -3.13
N LEU A 109 2.47 12.70 -3.28
CA LEU A 109 1.09 13.02 -3.60
C LEU A 109 0.69 12.50 -5.00
N PHE A 110 1.64 12.42 -5.93
CA PHE A 110 1.41 11.94 -7.28
C PHE A 110 2.68 11.33 -7.87
N ALA A 111 2.62 10.07 -8.31
CA ALA A 111 3.81 9.32 -8.75
C ALA A 111 3.67 8.78 -10.18
N ASP A 112 4.72 8.97 -10.98
CA ASP A 112 4.91 8.25 -12.23
C ASP A 112 5.96 7.12 -12.08
N ALA A 113 6.12 6.30 -13.12
CA ALA A 113 7.08 5.19 -13.10
C ALA A 113 8.51 5.64 -12.79
N LYS A 114 8.89 6.84 -13.24
CA LYS A 114 10.22 7.43 -13.02
C LYS A 114 10.43 7.78 -11.54
N THR A 115 9.44 8.44 -10.93
CA THR A 115 9.44 8.77 -9.50
C THR A 115 9.49 7.51 -8.65
N THR A 116 8.64 6.52 -8.95
CA THR A 116 8.63 5.24 -8.25
C THR A 116 9.98 4.53 -8.34
N LEU A 117 10.57 4.41 -9.53
CA LEU A 117 11.87 3.75 -9.70
C LEU A 117 12.98 4.49 -8.94
N PHE A 118 12.96 5.82 -8.96
CA PHE A 118 13.93 6.63 -8.23
C PHE A 118 13.86 6.37 -6.72
N LEU A 119 12.67 6.43 -6.12
CA LEU A 119 12.49 6.20 -4.67
C LEU A 119 12.92 4.78 -4.27
N ARG A 120 12.56 3.78 -5.07
CA ARG A 120 12.99 2.39 -4.87
C ARG A 120 14.50 2.25 -4.89
N ASP A 121 15.17 2.86 -5.87
CA ASP A 121 16.63 2.79 -5.99
C ASP A 121 17.34 3.53 -4.86
N GLN A 122 16.83 4.68 -4.42
CA GLN A 122 17.36 5.40 -3.27
C GLN A 122 17.29 4.53 -1.99
N TYR A 123 16.13 3.95 -1.71
CA TYR A 123 15.98 3.05 -0.57
C TYR A 123 16.90 1.81 -0.68
N ARG A 124 16.99 1.20 -1.88
CA ARG A 124 17.85 0.05 -2.15
C ARG A 124 19.31 0.37 -1.86
N ARG A 125 19.85 1.47 -2.40
CA ARG A 125 21.24 1.88 -2.19
C ARG A 125 21.56 2.09 -0.71
N LYS A 126 20.61 2.64 0.05
CA LYS A 126 20.78 2.94 1.47
C LYS A 126 20.68 1.70 2.36
N TYR A 127 19.74 0.79 2.10
CA TYR A 127 19.38 -0.28 3.04
C TYR A 127 19.49 -1.69 2.51
N LEU A 128 19.50 -1.88 1.19
CA LEU A 128 19.43 -3.20 0.55
C LEU A 128 20.67 -3.51 -0.29
N ALA A 129 21.70 -2.67 -0.29
CA ALA A 129 22.90 -2.86 -1.10
C ALA A 129 23.63 -4.20 -0.82
N SER A 130 23.51 -4.73 0.40
CA SER A 130 24.08 -6.03 0.78
C SER A 130 23.41 -7.23 0.10
N ILE A 131 22.12 -7.13 -0.25
CA ILE A 131 21.34 -8.21 -0.87
C ILE A 131 21.02 -7.91 -2.35
N THR A 132 21.04 -6.63 -2.72
CA THR A 132 20.76 -6.13 -4.07
C THR A 132 21.81 -5.06 -4.42
N PRO A 133 23.06 -5.47 -4.68
CA PRO A 133 24.14 -4.55 -5.02
C PRO A 133 23.89 -3.86 -6.36
N ASP A 134 24.64 -2.79 -6.62
CA ASP A 134 24.58 -2.09 -7.90
C ASP A 134 24.90 -3.04 -9.07
N GLY A 135 24.30 -2.72 -10.22
CA GLY A 135 24.69 -3.31 -11.49
C GLY A 135 26.08 -2.85 -11.93
N LYS A 136 26.47 -3.27 -13.14
CA LYS A 136 27.72 -2.81 -13.75
C LYS A 136 27.72 -1.28 -13.82
N ASN A 137 28.88 -0.67 -13.56
CA ASN A 137 29.07 0.80 -13.60
C ASN A 137 28.16 1.60 -12.64
N GLY A 138 27.68 1.00 -11.55
CA GLY A 138 26.83 1.69 -10.59
C GLY A 138 25.37 1.84 -11.04
N GLU A 139 24.98 1.19 -12.13
CA GLU A 139 23.60 1.22 -12.64
C GLU A 139 22.62 0.51 -11.69
N ILE A 140 21.34 0.78 -11.88
CA ILE A 140 20.27 0.07 -11.19
C ILE A 140 20.33 -1.42 -11.56
N PRO A 141 20.37 -2.35 -10.58
CA PRO A 141 20.46 -3.77 -10.88
C PRO A 141 19.22 -4.29 -11.60
N LYS A 142 19.40 -5.33 -12.42
CA LYS A 142 18.29 -6.07 -13.05
C LYS A 142 17.64 -7.02 -12.04
N GLY A 143 16.48 -7.57 -12.39
CA GLY A 143 15.77 -8.57 -11.59
C GLY A 143 14.55 -8.01 -10.85
N ASN A 144 14.03 -8.77 -9.90
CA ASN A 144 12.74 -8.50 -9.24
C ASN A 144 12.86 -7.77 -7.90
N TRP A 145 14.04 -7.21 -7.58
CA TRP A 145 14.27 -6.51 -6.31
C TRP A 145 13.33 -5.31 -6.10
N TYR A 146 12.85 -4.70 -7.18
CA TYR A 146 11.94 -3.57 -7.13
C TYR A 146 10.59 -3.93 -6.50
N GLU A 147 10.25 -5.23 -6.43
CA GLU A 147 9.04 -5.71 -5.75
C GLU A 147 9.15 -5.65 -4.22
N LEU A 148 10.36 -5.49 -3.66
CA LEU A 148 10.59 -5.42 -2.21
C LEU A 148 10.03 -4.15 -1.57
N VAL A 149 9.89 -3.07 -2.35
CA VAL A 149 9.61 -1.72 -1.84
C VAL A 149 8.67 -0.98 -2.77
N GLY A 150 7.83 -0.10 -2.22
CA GLY A 150 6.90 0.71 -3.00
C GLY A 150 5.74 -0.06 -3.64
N SER A 151 5.24 -1.15 -3.03
CA SER A 151 4.18 -1.97 -3.64
C SER A 151 2.90 -1.17 -3.91
N SER A 152 2.58 -0.16 -3.08
CA SER A 152 1.41 0.70 -3.26
C SER A 152 1.50 1.66 -4.44
N TYR A 153 2.64 1.78 -5.13
CA TYR A 153 2.69 2.53 -6.40
C TYR A 153 2.08 1.73 -7.56
N ASP A 154 2.25 0.41 -7.54
CA ASP A 154 1.85 -0.45 -8.64
C ASP A 154 0.44 -1.00 -8.46
N ARG A 155 -0.05 -1.07 -7.22
CA ARG A 155 -1.24 -1.84 -6.89
C ARG A 155 -1.94 -1.43 -5.58
N THR A 156 -3.22 -1.72 -5.50
CA THR A 156 -4.01 -1.77 -4.26
C THR A 156 -3.66 -3.04 -3.50
N ILE A 157 -3.65 -2.96 -2.17
CA ILE A 157 -3.34 -4.09 -1.30
C ILE A 157 -4.50 -4.28 -0.32
N TYR A 158 -4.96 -5.51 -0.16
CA TYR A 158 -5.97 -5.86 0.85
C TYR A 158 -5.29 -6.61 2.00
N GLY A 159 -5.39 -6.09 3.21
CA GLY A 159 -4.92 -6.75 4.42
C GLY A 159 -6.03 -7.54 5.09
N PHE A 160 -5.73 -8.78 5.47
CA PHE A 160 -6.57 -9.60 6.34
C PHE A 160 -5.79 -9.79 7.63
N GLU A 161 -6.19 -9.09 8.67
CA GLU A 161 -5.46 -9.02 9.93
C GLU A 161 -6.12 -9.94 10.96
N ILE A 162 -5.29 -10.67 11.70
CA ILE A 162 -5.70 -11.48 12.83
C ILE A 162 -4.70 -11.27 13.96
N GLU A 163 -5.20 -11.16 15.19
CA GLU A 163 -4.32 -10.98 16.34
C GLU A 163 -3.40 -12.19 16.56
N THR A 164 -2.19 -11.89 17.03
CA THR A 164 -1.17 -12.86 17.47
C THR A 164 -0.69 -12.47 18.87
N THR A 165 0.17 -13.30 19.47
CA THR A 165 0.80 -12.99 20.75
C THR A 165 2.30 -12.73 20.62
N PRO A 166 2.92 -11.94 21.52
CA PRO A 166 4.37 -11.73 21.54
C PRO A 166 5.17 -13.04 21.60
N GLU A 167 4.65 -14.06 22.29
CA GLU A 167 5.30 -15.38 22.39
C GLU A 167 5.30 -16.11 21.04
N GLN A 168 4.21 -16.00 20.27
CA GLN A 168 4.14 -16.56 18.92
C GLN A 168 5.13 -15.84 17.99
N ASP A 169 5.23 -14.51 18.08
CA ASP A 169 6.18 -13.72 17.31
C ASP A 169 7.63 -14.08 17.67
N ALA A 170 7.96 -14.21 18.96
CA ALA A 170 9.27 -14.64 19.42
C ALA A 170 9.64 -16.03 18.89
N ALA A 171 8.69 -16.98 18.90
CA ALA A 171 8.89 -18.31 18.35
C ALA A 171 9.10 -18.29 16.82
N LEU A 172 8.38 -17.42 16.09
CA LEU A 172 8.59 -17.25 14.65
C LEU A 172 9.97 -16.67 14.35
N ILE A 173 10.38 -15.63 15.08
CA ILE A 173 11.71 -15.01 14.96
C ILE A 173 12.79 -16.07 15.16
N GLN A 174 12.71 -16.85 16.23
CA GLN A 174 13.68 -17.91 16.52
C GLN A 174 13.73 -18.94 15.38
N LYS A 175 12.57 -19.37 14.87
CA LYS A 175 12.49 -20.34 13.77
C LYS A 175 13.13 -19.81 12.50
N LEU A 176 12.81 -18.59 12.09
CA LEU A 176 13.32 -18.02 10.83
C LEU A 176 14.80 -17.68 10.91
N ASN A 177 15.27 -17.14 12.04
CA ASN A 177 16.68 -16.81 12.23
C ASN A 177 17.60 -18.04 12.38
N SER A 178 17.06 -19.19 12.81
CA SER A 178 17.84 -20.44 12.96
C SER A 178 17.82 -21.33 11.71
N SER A 179 16.93 -21.05 10.76
CA SER A 179 16.82 -21.82 9.52
C SER A 179 17.72 -21.24 8.42
N PRO A 180 18.31 -22.07 7.54
CA PRO A 180 18.97 -21.56 6.33
C PRO A 180 18.00 -20.74 5.48
N ASN A 181 18.31 -19.47 5.23
CA ASN A 181 17.51 -18.57 4.41
C ASN A 181 17.97 -18.62 2.95
N GLU A 182 17.84 -19.79 2.30
CA GLU A 182 18.30 -20.03 0.92
C GLU A 182 17.13 -20.26 -0.03
N SER A 183 17.11 -19.51 -1.13
CA SER A 183 16.02 -19.54 -2.10
C SER A 183 16.00 -20.84 -2.89
N HIS A 184 14.81 -21.45 -2.98
CA HIS A 184 14.49 -22.45 -4.00
C HIS A 184 13.12 -22.11 -4.62
N PHE A 185 12.97 -20.88 -5.06
CA PHE A 185 11.71 -20.38 -5.59
C PHE A 185 11.22 -21.24 -6.76
N HIS A 186 9.93 -21.59 -6.72
CA HIS A 186 9.22 -22.18 -7.84
C HIS A 186 7.79 -21.66 -7.90
N LEU A 187 7.40 -21.12 -9.07
CA LEU A 187 6.12 -20.45 -9.25
C LEU A 187 4.90 -21.30 -8.87
N SER A 188 4.94 -22.61 -9.08
CA SER A 188 3.79 -23.50 -8.89
C SER A 188 3.63 -24.09 -7.48
N TYR A 189 4.73 -24.28 -6.74
CA TYR A 189 4.71 -25.05 -5.47
C TYR A 189 5.61 -24.47 -4.36
N ARG A 190 6.41 -23.45 -4.66
CA ARG A 190 7.32 -22.80 -3.70
C ARG A 190 7.39 -21.30 -4.00
N ASN A 191 6.23 -20.66 -4.03
CA ASN A 191 6.04 -19.25 -4.35
C ASN A 191 5.77 -18.39 -3.10
N CYS A 192 5.42 -17.12 -3.31
CA CYS A 192 5.07 -16.15 -2.27
C CYS A 192 3.84 -16.58 -1.44
N ALA A 193 2.81 -17.15 -2.06
CA ALA A 193 1.62 -17.64 -1.37
C ALA A 193 1.91 -18.92 -0.56
N ASP A 194 2.75 -19.83 -1.05
CA ASP A 194 3.18 -20.99 -0.25
C ASP A 194 3.99 -20.56 0.98
N PHE A 195 4.82 -19.54 0.83
CA PHE A 195 5.55 -18.94 1.95
C PHE A 195 4.60 -18.29 2.96
N ALA A 196 3.70 -17.40 2.51
CA ALA A 196 2.71 -16.76 3.37
C ALA A 196 1.82 -17.78 4.10
N LYS A 197 1.38 -18.85 3.41
CA LYS A 197 0.69 -19.98 4.03
C LYS A 197 1.51 -20.64 5.14
N GLY A 198 2.81 -20.81 4.94
CA GLY A 198 3.72 -21.39 5.92
C GLY A 198 3.82 -20.55 7.19
N ILE A 199 3.95 -19.23 7.04
CA ILE A 199 3.95 -18.27 8.14
C ILE A 199 2.60 -18.27 8.86
N LEU A 200 1.49 -18.15 8.14
CA LEU A 200 0.16 -18.13 8.74
C LEU A 200 -0.20 -19.46 9.45
N ASN A 201 0.21 -20.61 8.90
CA ASN A 201 0.04 -21.89 9.59
C ASN A 201 0.98 -22.07 10.78
N PHE A 202 2.05 -21.28 10.91
CA PHE A 202 2.85 -21.27 12.13
C PHE A 202 2.05 -20.67 13.29
N TYR A 203 1.36 -19.54 13.05
CA TYR A 203 0.48 -18.91 14.02
C TYR A 203 -0.83 -19.69 14.25
N PHE A 204 -1.42 -20.22 13.17
CA PHE A 204 -2.72 -20.89 13.18
C PHE A 204 -2.61 -22.28 12.50
N PRO A 205 -2.16 -23.30 13.24
CA PRO A 205 -1.84 -24.61 12.68
C PRO A 205 -2.98 -25.24 11.89
N LYS A 206 -2.67 -25.72 10.68
CA LYS A 206 -3.56 -26.47 9.79
C LYS A 206 -4.80 -25.70 9.28
N SER A 207 -4.80 -24.38 9.42
CA SER A 207 -5.94 -23.53 9.02
C SER A 207 -5.93 -23.13 7.54
N PHE A 208 -4.75 -23.04 6.93
CA PHE A 208 -4.56 -22.53 5.58
C PHE A 208 -4.05 -23.62 4.63
N HIS A 209 -4.81 -23.89 3.57
CA HIS A 209 -4.47 -24.92 2.59
C HIS A 209 -4.68 -24.43 1.14
N ARG A 210 -3.97 -25.09 0.22
CA ARG A 210 -4.10 -24.87 -1.23
C ARG A 210 -5.50 -25.21 -1.72
N SER A 211 -5.89 -24.65 -2.87
CA SER A 211 -7.13 -25.03 -3.55
C SER A 211 -6.83 -26.02 -4.66
N ILE A 212 -7.22 -27.28 -4.47
CA ILE A 212 -6.93 -28.36 -5.46
C ILE A 212 -7.70 -28.10 -6.76
N VAL A 213 -8.96 -27.68 -6.66
CA VAL A 213 -9.85 -27.54 -7.81
C VAL A 213 -9.84 -26.12 -8.38
N ALA A 214 -10.00 -25.10 -7.53
CA ALA A 214 -10.20 -23.73 -8.02
C ALA A 214 -8.90 -23.02 -8.45
N ASP A 215 -7.75 -23.51 -7.97
CA ASP A 215 -6.42 -22.97 -8.32
C ASP A 215 -5.49 -24.05 -8.89
N LEU A 216 -6.05 -25.13 -9.47
CA LEU A 216 -5.27 -26.19 -10.13
C LEU A 216 -4.16 -26.80 -9.24
N GLY A 217 -4.41 -26.91 -7.94
CA GLY A 217 -3.42 -27.44 -6.99
C GLY A 217 -2.35 -26.44 -6.53
N MET A 218 -2.38 -25.20 -7.01
CA MET A 218 -1.51 -24.11 -6.55
C MET A 218 -2.07 -23.46 -5.28
N THR A 219 -1.19 -22.93 -4.44
CA THR A 219 -1.59 -21.97 -3.39
C THR A 219 -1.70 -20.59 -4.03
N SER A 220 -2.88 -19.98 -4.01
CA SER A 220 -3.09 -18.61 -4.51
C SER A 220 -3.28 -17.61 -3.36
N PRO A 221 -2.88 -16.34 -3.54
CA PRO A 221 -3.16 -15.27 -2.56
C PRO A 221 -4.66 -15.18 -2.21
N LYS A 222 -5.54 -15.24 -3.20
CA LYS A 222 -7.00 -15.17 -3.01
C LYS A 222 -7.54 -16.34 -2.19
N GLN A 223 -6.97 -17.54 -2.34
CA GLN A 223 -7.36 -18.70 -1.53
C GLN A 223 -6.98 -18.51 -0.06
N LEU A 224 -5.80 -17.97 0.23
CA LEU A 224 -5.40 -17.69 1.61
C LEU A 224 -6.34 -16.68 2.27
N ALA A 225 -6.68 -15.59 1.57
CA ALA A 225 -7.64 -14.60 2.06
C ALA A 225 -9.04 -15.20 2.35
N LYS A 226 -9.52 -16.10 1.48
CA LYS A 226 -10.76 -16.85 1.71
C LYS A 226 -10.68 -17.73 2.95
N MET A 227 -9.58 -18.46 3.12
CA MET A 227 -9.39 -19.33 4.29
C MET A 227 -9.28 -18.52 5.57
N MET A 228 -8.60 -17.38 5.54
CA MET A 228 -8.49 -16.47 6.69
C MET A 228 -9.85 -15.96 7.14
N THR A 229 -10.67 -15.51 6.19
CA THR A 229 -12.05 -15.09 6.45
C THR A 229 -12.88 -16.21 7.07
N LYS A 230 -12.78 -17.44 6.54
CA LYS A 230 -13.50 -18.60 7.08
C LYS A 230 -12.99 -19.01 8.46
N TYR A 231 -11.69 -18.91 8.70
CA TYR A 231 -11.06 -19.22 9.97
C TYR A 231 -11.54 -18.25 11.05
N ALA A 232 -11.44 -16.93 10.79
CA ALA A 232 -11.93 -15.90 11.70
C ALA A 232 -13.42 -16.06 12.03
N ALA A 233 -14.26 -16.36 11.03
CA ALA A 233 -15.69 -16.59 11.25
C ALA A 233 -16.00 -17.80 12.17
N ARG A 234 -15.09 -18.76 12.28
CA ARG A 234 -15.20 -19.91 13.21
C ARG A 234 -14.56 -19.66 14.57
N HIS A 235 -13.79 -18.59 14.70
CA HIS A 235 -13.06 -18.22 15.92
C HIS A 235 -13.43 -16.79 16.32
N PRO A 236 -14.69 -16.53 16.74
CA PRO A 236 -15.17 -15.19 17.06
C PRO A 236 -14.47 -14.55 18.26
N GLN A 237 -13.74 -15.35 19.05
CA GLN A 237 -12.88 -14.86 20.12
C GLN A 237 -11.62 -14.13 19.61
N LEU A 238 -11.23 -14.35 18.35
CA LEU A 238 -10.07 -13.70 17.74
C LEU A 238 -10.47 -12.36 17.12
N GLN A 239 -9.72 -11.31 17.42
CA GLN A 239 -9.83 -10.04 16.71
C GLN A 239 -9.42 -10.24 15.25
N PHE A 240 -10.35 -9.92 14.33
CA PHE A 240 -10.14 -10.00 12.90
C PHE A 240 -10.57 -8.71 12.23
N SER A 241 -9.70 -8.16 11.40
CA SER A 241 -9.91 -6.91 10.69
C SER A 241 -9.60 -7.10 9.20
N ARG A 242 -10.23 -6.27 8.37
CA ARG A 242 -9.87 -6.14 6.95
C ARG A 242 -9.49 -4.72 6.68
N ILE A 243 -8.39 -4.54 5.98
CA ILE A 243 -7.91 -3.23 5.57
C ILE A 243 -7.69 -3.18 4.07
N VAL A 244 -7.76 -1.99 3.49
CA VAL A 244 -7.38 -1.69 2.12
C VAL A 244 -6.34 -0.56 2.16
N ILE A 245 -5.22 -0.80 1.49
CA ILE A 245 -4.16 0.18 1.26
C ILE A 245 -4.30 0.61 -0.19
N ALA A 246 -4.66 1.89 -0.38
CA ALA A 246 -4.92 2.44 -1.70
C ALA A 246 -3.62 2.57 -2.51
N GLN A 247 -3.73 2.34 -3.81
CA GLN A 247 -2.63 2.64 -4.73
C GLN A 247 -2.42 4.16 -4.82
N VAL A 248 -1.18 4.62 -4.63
CA VAL A 248 -0.79 6.04 -4.75
C VAL A 248 -1.25 6.58 -6.12
N PRO A 249 -1.89 7.76 -6.21
CA PRO A 249 -2.29 8.30 -7.50
C PRO A 249 -1.12 8.67 -8.38
N GLY A 250 -1.38 8.70 -9.67
CA GLY A 250 -0.31 8.84 -10.64
C GLY A 250 -0.71 8.51 -12.05
N THR A 251 0.27 8.56 -12.95
CA THR A 251 0.12 8.09 -14.34
C THR A 251 0.27 6.58 -14.48
N MET A 252 0.60 5.87 -13.40
CA MET A 252 0.67 4.42 -13.38
C MET A 252 -0.71 3.80 -13.63
N PRO A 253 -0.81 2.67 -14.36
CA PRO A 253 -2.09 1.97 -14.53
C PRO A 253 -2.76 1.68 -13.20
N ARG A 254 -4.06 1.99 -13.10
CA ARG A 254 -4.83 1.72 -11.89
C ARG A 254 -5.07 0.23 -11.73
N SER A 255 -5.08 -0.20 -10.47
CA SER A 255 -5.26 -1.59 -10.06
C SER A 255 -6.57 -2.19 -10.57
N THR A 256 -6.55 -3.50 -10.79
CA THR A 256 -7.71 -4.28 -11.26
C THR A 256 -7.96 -5.44 -10.31
N ALA A 257 -9.24 -5.77 -10.11
CA ALA A 257 -9.72 -6.79 -9.19
C ALA A 257 -8.90 -8.08 -9.19
N VAL A 258 -8.56 -8.59 -8.01
CA VAL A 258 -7.88 -9.89 -7.84
C VAL A 258 -8.76 -11.06 -8.28
N HIS A 259 -8.22 -11.92 -9.13
CA HIS A 259 -8.87 -13.14 -9.59
C HIS A 259 -8.08 -14.38 -9.14
N GLY A 260 -8.80 -15.46 -8.82
CA GLY A 260 -8.17 -16.79 -8.70
C GLY A 260 -7.75 -17.32 -10.07
N VAL A 261 -7.02 -18.43 -10.14
CA VAL A 261 -6.52 -18.95 -11.43
C VAL A 261 -7.68 -19.28 -12.38
N MET A 262 -8.68 -20.03 -11.90
CA MET A 262 -9.88 -20.37 -12.70
C MET A 262 -10.75 -19.16 -13.03
N GLU A 263 -10.86 -18.19 -12.12
CA GLU A 263 -11.61 -16.96 -12.37
C GLU A 263 -10.92 -16.10 -13.44
N SER A 264 -9.60 -16.06 -13.46
CA SER A 264 -8.81 -15.37 -14.47
C SER A 264 -9.02 -16.01 -15.85
N PHE A 265 -9.05 -17.34 -15.91
CA PHE A 265 -9.35 -18.08 -17.13
C PHE A 265 -10.75 -17.78 -17.67
N VAL A 266 -11.78 -17.79 -16.81
CA VAL A 266 -13.18 -17.55 -17.21
C VAL A 266 -13.43 -16.09 -17.58
N LYS A 267 -12.89 -15.13 -16.82
CA LYS A 267 -13.17 -13.70 -17.04
C LYS A 267 -12.36 -13.11 -18.20
N ALA A 268 -11.21 -13.68 -18.54
CA ALA A 268 -10.40 -13.16 -19.63
C ALA A 268 -10.84 -13.75 -20.98
N LYS A 269 -11.40 -12.89 -21.85
CA LYS A 269 -11.82 -13.27 -23.22
C LYS A 269 -10.75 -14.01 -24.01
N LYS A 270 -9.47 -13.66 -23.81
CA LYS A 270 -8.31 -14.29 -24.46
C LYS A 270 -8.11 -15.77 -24.13
N TYR A 271 -8.65 -16.26 -23.01
CA TYR A 271 -8.55 -17.67 -22.63
C TYR A 271 -9.85 -18.42 -22.89
N ILE A 272 -10.99 -17.86 -22.48
CA ILE A 272 -12.27 -18.56 -22.61
C ILE A 272 -12.75 -18.64 -24.07
N VAL A 273 -12.56 -17.60 -24.90
CA VAL A 273 -13.07 -17.60 -26.28
C VAL A 273 -12.38 -18.65 -27.14
N PRO A 274 -11.03 -18.74 -27.20
CA PRO A 274 -10.38 -19.82 -27.94
C PRO A 274 -10.75 -21.21 -27.40
N SER A 275 -10.92 -21.35 -26.07
CA SER A 275 -11.27 -22.62 -25.45
C SER A 275 -12.68 -23.08 -25.80
N VAL A 276 -13.65 -22.17 -25.86
CA VAL A 276 -15.02 -22.49 -26.33
C VAL A 276 -15.00 -22.92 -27.79
N VAL A 277 -14.18 -22.29 -28.64
CA VAL A 277 -14.07 -22.65 -30.06
C VAL A 277 -13.43 -24.03 -30.24
N VAL A 278 -12.36 -24.33 -29.51
CA VAL A 278 -11.59 -25.57 -29.65
C VAL A 278 -12.25 -26.75 -28.91
N ASN A 279 -12.78 -26.52 -27.70
CA ASN A 279 -13.41 -27.55 -26.89
C ASN A 279 -14.52 -26.97 -25.99
N PRO A 280 -15.77 -26.91 -26.49
CA PRO A 280 -16.92 -26.39 -25.74
C PRO A 280 -17.20 -27.13 -24.43
N VAL A 281 -16.95 -28.45 -24.37
CA VAL A 281 -17.18 -29.28 -23.19
C VAL A 281 -16.21 -28.88 -22.07
N PHE A 282 -14.93 -28.74 -22.41
CA PHE A 282 -13.91 -28.26 -21.47
C PHE A 282 -14.25 -26.88 -20.92
N ALA A 283 -14.63 -25.93 -21.78
CA ALA A 283 -15.04 -24.59 -21.36
C ALA A 283 -16.29 -24.63 -20.45
N GLY A 284 -17.25 -25.50 -20.76
CA GLY A 284 -18.44 -25.75 -19.93
C GLY A 284 -18.09 -26.29 -18.54
N CYS A 285 -17.17 -27.25 -18.44
CA CYS A 285 -16.68 -27.76 -17.16
C CYS A 285 -15.99 -26.67 -16.32
N VAL A 286 -15.13 -25.85 -16.94
CA VAL A 286 -14.46 -24.73 -16.26
C VAL A 286 -15.49 -23.71 -15.75
N ALA A 287 -16.50 -23.37 -16.54
CA ALA A 287 -17.58 -22.49 -16.12
C ALA A 287 -18.42 -23.08 -14.96
N ALA A 288 -18.74 -24.37 -15.02
CA ALA A 288 -19.46 -25.06 -13.95
C ALA A 288 -18.68 -25.06 -12.63
N VAL A 289 -17.36 -25.29 -12.67
CA VAL A 289 -16.48 -25.19 -11.50
C VAL A 289 -16.44 -23.76 -10.97
N TYR A 290 -16.33 -22.75 -11.83
CA TYR A 290 -16.31 -21.34 -11.44
C TYR A 290 -17.60 -20.92 -10.70
N VAL A 291 -18.76 -21.38 -11.18
CA VAL A 291 -20.05 -21.13 -10.54
C VAL A 291 -20.19 -21.94 -9.25
N GLY A 292 -19.92 -23.24 -9.29
CA GLY A 292 -20.12 -24.17 -8.17
C GLY A 292 -19.20 -23.91 -6.98
N THR A 293 -17.97 -23.48 -7.20
CA THR A 293 -17.03 -23.11 -6.12
C THR A 293 -17.28 -21.71 -5.56
N GLY A 294 -18.18 -20.92 -6.20
CA GLY A 294 -18.45 -19.54 -5.83
C GLY A 294 -17.22 -18.63 -5.93
N THR A 295 -16.24 -18.97 -6.78
CA THR A 295 -14.95 -18.26 -6.86
C THR A 295 -15.10 -16.76 -7.09
N GLY A 296 -16.10 -16.36 -7.89
CA GLY A 296 -16.41 -14.97 -8.20
C GLY A 296 -17.19 -14.20 -7.13
N ARG A 297 -17.61 -14.82 -6.01
CA ARG A 297 -18.39 -14.16 -4.96
C ARG A 297 -17.53 -13.52 -3.86
N PHE A 298 -16.25 -13.87 -3.80
CA PHE A 298 -15.33 -13.32 -2.81
C PHE A 298 -14.78 -11.98 -3.30
N ASP A 299 -15.13 -10.94 -2.56
CA ASP A 299 -14.68 -9.57 -2.72
C ASP A 299 -13.75 -9.21 -1.56
N PRO A 300 -12.45 -9.01 -1.80
CA PRO A 300 -11.49 -8.70 -0.75
C PRO A 300 -11.70 -7.32 -0.11
N GLY A 301 -12.35 -6.39 -0.82
CA GLY A 301 -12.63 -5.04 -0.30
C GLY A 301 -13.89 -4.97 0.58
N ARG A 302 -14.66 -6.06 0.67
CA ARG A 302 -15.93 -6.03 1.41
C ARG A 302 -15.70 -5.82 2.91
N GLY A 303 -16.17 -4.67 3.39
CA GLY A 303 -16.06 -4.27 4.79
C GLY A 303 -14.62 -3.92 5.21
N ALA A 304 -13.73 -3.68 4.25
CA ALA A 304 -12.37 -3.26 4.54
C ALA A 304 -12.34 -1.79 4.98
N LYS A 305 -11.61 -1.53 6.05
CA LYS A 305 -11.23 -0.19 6.50
C LYS A 305 -10.07 0.35 5.68
N VAL A 306 -9.96 1.66 5.51
CA VAL A 306 -8.86 2.28 4.78
C VAL A 306 -7.67 2.41 5.70
N PHE A 307 -6.53 1.88 5.28
CA PHE A 307 -5.27 2.07 5.97
C PHE A 307 -4.73 3.47 5.67
N VAL A 308 -4.52 4.25 6.72
CA VAL A 308 -3.88 5.57 6.65
C VAL A 308 -2.59 5.49 7.45
N VAL A 309 -1.46 5.86 6.83
CA VAL A 309 -0.16 5.72 7.48
C VAL A 309 -0.10 6.61 8.72
N GLY A 310 0.19 6.01 9.88
CA GLY A 310 0.31 6.72 11.15
C GLY A 310 -1.03 7.02 11.83
N SER A 311 -2.11 6.36 11.43
CA SER A 311 -3.42 6.46 12.08
C SER A 311 -4.11 5.10 12.08
N ASP A 312 -5.11 4.93 12.97
CA ASP A 312 -5.92 3.72 12.98
C ASP A 312 -6.70 3.60 11.65
N PRO A 313 -6.93 2.37 11.14
CA PRO A 313 -7.73 2.19 9.94
C PRO A 313 -9.14 2.77 10.08
N GLU A 314 -9.56 3.55 9.10
CA GLU A 314 -10.83 4.30 9.11
C GLU A 314 -11.88 3.70 8.17
N ALA A 315 -13.13 4.14 8.28
CA ALA A 315 -14.14 3.76 7.28
C ALA A 315 -13.80 4.40 5.93
N PRO A 316 -14.06 3.73 4.79
CA PRO A 316 -13.96 4.38 3.49
C PRO A 316 -14.85 5.61 3.40
N LEU A 317 -14.38 6.62 2.68
CA LEU A 317 -15.13 7.86 2.42
C LEU A 317 -16.56 7.55 1.96
N ASP A 318 -17.53 8.16 2.63
CA ASP A 318 -18.95 7.91 2.34
C ASP A 318 -19.32 8.32 0.90
N ARG A 319 -20.36 7.70 0.36
CA ARG A 319 -20.83 7.97 -1.02
C ARG A 319 -21.35 9.39 -1.19
N GLU A 320 -21.96 9.98 -0.19
CA GLU A 320 -22.47 11.36 -0.24
C GLU A 320 -21.32 12.35 -0.21
N ASP A 321 -20.38 12.17 0.73
CA ASP A 321 -19.17 13.01 0.82
C ASP A 321 -18.30 12.88 -0.43
N LEU A 322 -18.10 11.66 -0.95
CA LEU A 322 -17.39 11.44 -2.20
C LEU A 322 -18.06 12.17 -3.38
N ARG A 323 -19.40 12.23 -3.44
CA ARG A 323 -20.11 13.02 -4.46
C ARG A 323 -19.90 14.51 -4.23
N ALA A 324 -19.95 14.97 -2.98
CA ALA A 324 -19.73 16.36 -2.62
C ALA A 324 -18.31 16.82 -3.02
N TYR A 325 -17.26 16.10 -2.61
CA TYR A 325 -15.88 16.39 -3.01
C TYR A 325 -15.70 16.39 -4.53
N ARG A 326 -16.27 15.41 -5.23
CA ARG A 326 -16.23 15.37 -6.71
C ARG A 326 -16.89 16.60 -7.35
N GLN A 327 -18.04 17.01 -6.83
CA GLN A 327 -18.77 18.16 -7.36
C GLN A 327 -18.04 19.46 -7.06
N GLN A 328 -17.51 19.62 -5.85
CA GLN A 328 -16.69 20.77 -5.46
C GLN A 328 -15.44 20.87 -6.33
N LEU A 329 -14.70 19.77 -6.51
CA LEU A 329 -13.50 19.77 -7.37
C LEU A 329 -13.85 20.09 -8.81
N LYS A 330 -14.94 19.53 -9.34
CA LYS A 330 -15.41 19.82 -10.70
C LYS A 330 -15.74 21.31 -10.88
N HIS A 331 -16.45 21.91 -9.94
CA HIS A 331 -16.80 23.33 -9.99
C HIS A 331 -15.55 24.21 -9.92
N TYR A 332 -14.64 23.89 -8.99
CA TYR A 332 -13.37 24.57 -8.85
C TYR A 332 -12.54 24.53 -10.14
N LEU A 333 -12.31 23.35 -10.71
CA LEU A 333 -11.54 23.20 -11.94
C LEU A 333 -12.19 23.91 -13.14
N ALA A 334 -13.51 23.97 -13.21
CA ALA A 334 -14.21 24.71 -14.26
C ALA A 334 -14.02 26.23 -14.15
N GLY A 335 -13.91 26.77 -12.93
CA GLY A 335 -13.59 28.18 -12.70
C GLY A 335 -12.12 28.50 -12.95
N ALA A 336 -11.20 27.64 -12.51
CA ALA A 336 -9.76 27.84 -12.66
C ALA A 336 -9.28 27.72 -14.12
N TYR A 337 -9.97 26.93 -14.94
CA TYR A 337 -9.61 26.66 -16.34
C TYR A 337 -10.84 26.81 -17.27
N PRO A 338 -11.28 28.04 -17.59
CA PRO A 338 -12.51 28.28 -18.37
C PRO A 338 -12.39 27.83 -19.84
N ASP A 339 -11.17 27.86 -20.39
CA ASP A 339 -10.88 27.32 -21.72
C ASP A 339 -10.78 25.79 -21.63
N LYS A 340 -11.70 25.08 -22.32
CA LYS A 340 -11.87 23.60 -22.33
C LYS A 340 -10.60 22.77 -22.68
N SER A 341 -9.48 23.44 -22.96
CA SER A 341 -8.15 22.90 -23.25
C SER A 341 -7.55 22.05 -22.11
N HIS A 342 -7.89 22.33 -20.84
CA HIS A 342 -7.25 21.69 -19.67
C HIS A 342 -8.13 20.68 -18.91
N GLY A 343 -9.13 20.07 -19.56
CA GLY A 343 -10.11 19.17 -18.93
C GLY A 343 -9.55 17.90 -18.24
N ASN A 344 -8.23 17.73 -18.17
CA ASN A 344 -7.59 16.68 -17.40
C ASN A 344 -6.26 17.20 -16.83
N VAL A 345 -6.32 17.83 -15.65
CA VAL A 345 -5.16 18.37 -14.92
C VAL A 345 -4.20 17.24 -14.55
N GLU A 346 -4.72 16.05 -14.19
CA GLU A 346 -3.95 14.82 -13.98
C GLU A 346 -3.03 14.52 -15.18
N ARG A 347 -3.56 14.57 -16.40
CA ARG A 347 -2.79 14.33 -17.63
C ARG A 347 -1.79 15.44 -17.90
N SER A 348 -2.15 16.69 -17.62
CA SER A 348 -1.29 17.85 -17.85
C SER A 348 -0.09 17.81 -16.90
N TRP A 349 -0.33 17.58 -15.62
CA TRP A 349 0.69 17.32 -14.61
C TRP A 349 1.55 16.12 -14.96
N GLY A 350 0.95 14.99 -15.38
CA GLY A 350 1.70 13.81 -15.79
C GLY A 350 2.69 14.07 -16.94
N LYS A 351 2.31 14.89 -17.93
CA LYS A 351 3.23 15.30 -19.00
C LYS A 351 4.38 16.18 -18.50
N LEU A 352 4.08 17.04 -17.53
CA LEU A 352 5.06 17.92 -16.91
C LEU A 352 6.06 17.08 -16.09
N GLN A 353 5.58 16.22 -15.20
CA GLN A 353 6.39 15.32 -14.38
C GLN A 353 7.33 14.45 -15.21
N ALA A 354 6.82 13.88 -16.33
CA ALA A 354 7.62 13.05 -17.22
C ALA A 354 8.84 13.77 -17.82
N LYS A 355 8.77 15.10 -18.01
CA LYS A 355 9.87 15.93 -18.55
C LYS A 355 10.82 16.45 -17.48
N SER A 356 10.41 16.43 -16.22
CA SER A 356 11.18 16.94 -15.08
C SER A 356 12.18 15.92 -14.55
N ARG A 357 13.15 16.36 -13.76
CA ARG A 357 14.11 15.47 -13.06
C ARG A 357 13.66 15.28 -11.62
N ILE A 358 13.68 14.03 -11.14
CA ILE A 358 13.44 13.70 -9.75
C ILE A 358 14.77 13.74 -8.98
N SER A 359 14.76 14.32 -7.78
CA SER A 359 15.90 14.38 -6.86
C SER A 359 15.41 14.39 -5.40
N MET A 360 16.36 14.46 -4.47
CA MET A 360 16.08 14.77 -3.06
C MET A 360 16.54 16.20 -2.77
N ASP A 361 15.83 16.92 -1.92
CA ASP A 361 16.29 18.19 -1.37
C ASP A 361 17.36 18.00 -0.27
N GLU A 362 17.83 19.10 0.30
CA GLU A 362 18.85 19.09 1.37
C GLU A 362 18.41 18.33 2.63
N ASN A 363 17.09 18.20 2.85
CA ASN A 363 16.51 17.47 3.98
C ASN A 363 16.21 16.01 3.65
N GLY A 364 16.54 15.56 2.43
CA GLY A 364 16.29 14.21 1.95
C GLY A 364 14.84 13.96 1.52
N HIS A 365 14.02 15.00 1.31
CA HIS A 365 12.65 14.83 0.83
C HIS A 365 12.60 14.82 -0.71
N PRO A 366 11.66 14.07 -1.32
CA PRO A 366 11.56 14.01 -2.76
C PRO A 366 11.07 15.34 -3.35
N VAL A 367 11.80 15.82 -4.37
CA VAL A 367 11.48 17.04 -5.11
C VAL A 367 11.57 16.82 -6.61
N LEU A 368 10.79 17.59 -7.35
CA LEU A 368 10.76 17.59 -8.81
C LEU A 368 11.44 18.86 -9.34
N GLN A 369 12.60 18.69 -9.95
CA GLN A 369 13.36 19.74 -10.63
C GLN A 369 12.81 19.95 -12.05
N MET A 370 12.24 21.12 -12.27
CA MET A 370 11.69 21.55 -13.55
C MET A 370 12.67 22.53 -14.22
N ARG A 371 12.83 22.39 -15.54
CA ARG A 371 13.60 23.37 -16.32
C ARG A 371 12.75 24.62 -16.47
N ALA A 372 13.18 25.74 -15.90
CA ALA A 372 12.73 27.08 -16.29
C ALA A 372 13.88 27.82 -16.98
N ASP A 373 13.56 28.87 -17.72
CA ASP A 373 14.46 29.49 -18.71
C ASP A 373 15.75 30.06 -18.10
N GLU A 374 15.74 30.48 -16.83
CA GLU A 374 16.92 31.07 -16.17
C GLU A 374 17.36 30.36 -14.87
N ASN A 375 16.46 29.70 -14.13
CA ASN A 375 16.77 28.95 -12.91
C ASN A 375 15.93 27.68 -12.78
N PRO A 376 16.50 26.53 -12.36
CA PRO A 376 15.70 25.33 -12.09
C PRO A 376 14.71 25.60 -10.94
N VAL A 377 13.45 25.21 -11.14
CA VAL A 377 12.41 25.30 -10.12
C VAL A 377 12.26 23.94 -9.45
N GLU A 378 12.32 23.90 -8.12
CA GLU A 378 12.08 22.68 -7.34
C GLU A 378 10.66 22.69 -6.78
N VAL A 379 9.93 21.59 -6.95
CA VAL A 379 8.59 21.42 -6.38
C VAL A 379 8.60 20.22 -5.43
N GLY A 380 8.22 20.43 -4.17
CA GLY A 380 8.04 19.35 -3.20
C GLY A 380 6.96 18.37 -3.63
N LEU A 381 7.22 17.07 -3.52
CA LEU A 381 6.31 16.02 -4.02
C LEU A 381 5.41 15.39 -2.96
N ALA A 382 5.66 15.63 -1.68
CA ALA A 382 4.98 14.94 -0.58
C ALA A 382 4.26 15.95 0.33
N PRO A 383 3.26 15.51 1.13
CA PRO A 383 2.56 16.40 2.07
C PRO A 383 3.51 17.15 3.01
N GLY A 384 4.64 16.52 3.37
CA GLY A 384 5.66 17.09 4.23
C GLY A 384 6.42 18.27 3.66
N ASN A 385 6.55 18.40 2.33
CA ASN A 385 7.39 19.43 1.69
C ASN A 385 6.73 20.20 0.52
N VAL A 386 5.51 19.84 0.09
CA VAL A 386 4.85 20.45 -1.08
C VAL A 386 4.61 21.97 -0.96
N LEU A 387 4.49 22.49 0.26
CA LEU A 387 4.35 23.94 0.53
C LEU A 387 5.66 24.60 1.01
N GLN A 388 6.77 23.85 1.09
CA GLN A 388 8.03 24.33 1.64
C GLN A 388 9.05 24.72 0.56
N SER A 389 8.80 24.39 -0.71
CA SER A 389 9.66 24.75 -1.83
C SER A 389 9.38 26.16 -2.36
N ASP A 390 10.38 26.79 -2.98
CA ASP A 390 10.27 28.08 -3.68
C ASP A 390 9.49 28.00 -5.02
N ALA A 391 8.81 26.88 -5.26
CA ALA A 391 7.95 26.68 -6.41
C ALA A 391 6.90 27.79 -6.54
N PRO A 392 6.63 28.30 -7.76
CA PRO A 392 5.43 29.05 -8.07
C PRO A 392 4.18 28.36 -7.50
N PRO A 393 3.31 29.07 -6.75
CA PRO A 393 2.10 28.51 -6.16
C PRO A 393 1.21 27.79 -7.19
N GLU A 394 1.25 28.20 -8.45
CA GLU A 394 0.49 27.63 -9.57
C GLU A 394 0.92 26.19 -9.86
N LEU A 395 2.21 25.86 -9.73
CA LEU A 395 2.71 24.49 -9.93
C LEU A 395 2.29 23.59 -8.78
N VAL A 396 2.38 24.10 -7.54
CA VAL A 396 1.92 23.38 -6.35
C VAL A 396 0.42 23.10 -6.43
N ARG A 397 -0.36 24.09 -6.86
CA ARG A 397 -1.80 23.97 -7.10
C ARG A 397 -2.10 22.90 -8.14
N GLN A 398 -1.41 22.88 -9.29
CA GLN A 398 -1.60 21.87 -10.33
C GLN A 398 -1.29 20.44 -9.84
N LEU A 399 -0.27 20.24 -9.01
CA LEU A 399 0.03 18.95 -8.38
C LEU A 399 -1.14 18.47 -7.49
N LEU A 400 -1.64 19.35 -6.64
CA LEU A 400 -2.72 19.04 -5.69
C LEU A 400 -4.05 18.77 -6.42
N GLU A 401 -4.35 19.55 -7.45
CA GLU A 401 -5.47 19.32 -8.36
C GLU A 401 -5.36 17.95 -9.05
N ALA A 402 -4.18 17.60 -9.57
CA ALA A 402 -3.91 16.30 -10.21
C ALA A 402 -4.09 15.12 -9.24
N ARG A 403 -3.54 15.22 -8.02
CA ARG A 403 -3.71 14.24 -6.94
C ARG A 403 -5.19 14.04 -6.61
N LEU A 404 -5.93 15.11 -6.32
CA LEU A 404 -7.34 15.03 -5.97
C LEU A 404 -8.20 14.52 -7.15
N GLN A 405 -7.91 14.94 -8.38
CA GLN A 405 -8.62 14.46 -9.57
C GLN A 405 -8.42 12.95 -9.78
N ALA A 406 -7.20 12.45 -9.59
CA ALA A 406 -6.89 11.04 -9.74
C ALA A 406 -7.49 10.18 -8.60
N GLU A 407 -7.40 10.65 -7.36
CA GLU A 407 -7.95 9.97 -6.17
C GLU A 407 -9.48 9.91 -6.21
N LEU A 408 -10.14 11.01 -6.55
CA LEU A 408 -11.60 11.07 -6.62
C LEU A 408 -12.14 10.50 -7.94
N SER A 409 -11.29 9.99 -8.84
CA SER A 409 -11.75 9.40 -10.10
C SER A 409 -12.64 8.18 -9.88
N ARG A 410 -13.52 7.85 -10.83
CA ARG A 410 -14.36 6.64 -10.75
C ARG A 410 -13.54 5.34 -10.74
N ARG A 411 -12.27 5.38 -11.16
CA ARG A 411 -11.36 4.23 -11.24
C ARG A 411 -10.72 3.91 -9.88
N ALA A 412 -10.68 4.86 -8.96
CA ALA A 412 -10.10 4.73 -7.63
C ALA A 412 -11.13 4.32 -6.55
N SER A 413 -12.29 3.78 -6.94
CA SER A 413 -13.49 3.68 -6.09
C SER A 413 -13.40 2.78 -4.85
N HIS A 414 -12.25 2.20 -4.53
CA HIS A 414 -12.05 1.35 -3.36
C HIS A 414 -10.97 1.95 -2.48
N GLY A 415 -11.29 2.18 -1.21
CA GLY A 415 -10.30 2.54 -0.21
C GLY A 415 -9.88 4.02 -0.18
N ILE A 416 -10.76 4.95 -0.58
CA ILE A 416 -10.49 6.38 -0.45
C ILE A 416 -10.62 6.78 1.03
N SER A 417 -9.57 7.40 1.57
CA SER A 417 -9.54 7.94 2.93
C SER A 417 -10.15 9.35 2.98
N GLU A 418 -11.02 9.60 3.95
CA GLU A 418 -11.52 10.95 4.21
C GLU A 418 -10.41 11.84 4.78
N THR A 419 -9.63 11.31 5.73
CA THR A 419 -8.51 12.01 6.35
C THR A 419 -7.50 12.51 5.31
N GLU A 420 -7.15 11.67 4.34
CA GLU A 420 -6.23 12.03 3.26
C GLU A 420 -6.83 13.06 2.29
N VAL A 421 -8.09 12.86 1.87
CA VAL A 421 -8.78 13.80 0.97
C VAL A 421 -8.91 15.17 1.63
N ALA A 422 -9.31 15.24 2.89
CA ALA A 422 -9.46 16.49 3.64
C ALA A 422 -8.10 17.21 3.81
N ARG A 423 -7.03 16.46 4.11
CA ARG A 423 -5.65 16.98 4.17
C ARG A 423 -5.24 17.59 2.82
N ASP A 424 -5.39 16.84 1.74
CA ASP A 424 -4.96 17.26 0.41
C ASP A 424 -5.81 18.46 -0.09
N TRP A 425 -7.10 18.50 0.27
CA TRP A 425 -7.97 19.66 0.02
C TRP A 425 -7.50 20.92 0.76
N LYS A 426 -7.10 20.80 2.03
CA LYS A 426 -6.56 21.91 2.82
C LYS A 426 -5.24 22.42 2.25
N LEU A 427 -4.39 21.53 1.74
CA LEU A 427 -3.17 21.92 1.03
C LEU A 427 -3.51 22.71 -0.23
N LEU A 428 -4.51 22.28 -1.00
CA LEU A 428 -4.98 22.99 -2.19
C LEU A 428 -5.44 24.41 -1.84
N GLN A 429 -6.29 24.56 -0.82
CA GLN A 429 -6.77 25.88 -0.36
C GLN A 429 -5.63 26.82 0.05
N LYS A 430 -4.61 26.31 0.75
CA LYS A 430 -3.42 27.09 1.11
C LYS A 430 -2.64 27.56 -0.13
N SER A 431 -2.48 26.69 -1.14
CA SER A 431 -1.79 27.06 -2.39
C SER A 431 -2.52 28.15 -3.17
N ILE A 432 -3.86 28.16 -3.14
CA ILE A 432 -4.69 29.19 -3.77
C ILE A 432 -4.48 30.55 -3.08
N ALA A 433 -4.59 30.59 -1.75
CA ALA A 433 -4.42 31.82 -0.99
C ALA A 433 -3.01 32.42 -1.17
N ALA A 434 -1.98 31.58 -1.30
CA ALA A 434 -0.62 32.01 -1.60
C ALA A 434 -0.48 32.62 -3.01
N SER A 435 -1.12 32.01 -4.02
CA SER A 435 -1.17 32.54 -5.40
C SER A 435 -1.84 33.92 -5.44
N GLU A 436 -3.01 34.06 -4.81
CA GLU A 436 -3.75 35.34 -4.78
C GLU A 436 -2.95 36.46 -4.07
N SER A 437 -2.28 36.13 -2.97
CA SER A 437 -1.43 37.09 -2.24
C SER A 437 -0.24 37.55 -3.08
N ARG A 438 0.37 36.64 -3.86
CA ARG A 438 1.48 36.96 -4.75
C ARG A 438 1.04 37.87 -5.91
N VAL A 439 -0.09 37.55 -6.54
CA VAL A 439 -0.68 38.38 -7.60
C VAL A 439 -0.99 39.78 -7.07
N ALA A 440 -1.59 39.90 -5.88
CA ALA A 440 -1.86 41.20 -5.26
C ALA A 440 -0.57 41.99 -4.98
N ALA A 441 0.50 41.32 -4.53
CA ALA A 441 1.80 41.95 -4.30
C ALA A 441 2.49 42.40 -5.59
N GLU A 442 2.41 41.62 -6.67
CA GLU A 442 2.97 41.96 -7.98
C GLU A 442 2.22 43.15 -8.62
N VAL A 443 0.88 43.17 -8.52
CA VAL A 443 0.06 44.32 -8.97
C VAL A 443 0.42 45.58 -8.16
N SER A 444 0.62 45.47 -6.84
CA SER A 444 1.03 46.59 -5.99
C SER A 444 2.43 47.12 -6.35
N ARG A 445 3.39 46.24 -6.64
CA ARG A 445 4.75 46.63 -7.08
C ARG A 445 4.78 47.23 -8.48
N GLY A 446 3.96 46.74 -9.40
CA GLY A 446 3.83 47.30 -10.76
C GLY A 446 3.07 48.62 -10.81
N SER A 447 2.45 49.04 -9.70
CA SER A 447 1.69 50.29 -9.57
C SER A 447 2.44 51.39 -8.80
N GLN A 448 3.70 51.16 -8.41
CA GLN A 448 4.56 52.21 -7.85
C GLN A 448 5.30 52.93 -9.00
N PRO A 449 5.12 54.26 -9.17
CA PRO A 449 5.73 55.04 -10.25
C PRO A 449 7.25 55.19 -10.13
#